data_AF-W4M0C3-F1
#
_entry.id   AF-W4M0C3-F1
#
_cell.length_a   1.000
_cell.length_b   1.000
_cell.length_c   1.000
_cell.angle_alpha   90.00
_cell.angle_beta   90.00
_cell.angle_gamma   90.00
#
_symmetry.space_group_name_H-M   'P 1'
#
loop_
_entity.id
_entity.type
_entity.pdbx_description
1 polymer ?
#
loop_
_entity_poly.entity_id
_entity_poly.type
_entity_poly.pdbx_seq_one_letter_code
_entity_poly.pdbx_strand_id
1 'polypeptide(L)' 'MQKYGKLSELPKEKLRFHALRHSIAVHLLDAGADVAFVQDRLGHANIQNTMVYMRYTIVTRDAQTRKLFSSHLII' A
#
# COMPACT_ATOMS: atom_id res chain seq x y z
N MET A 1 -18.65 -5.57 0.38
CA MET A 1 -17.33 -6.20 0.59
C MET A 1 -17.45 -7.73 0.71
N GLN A 2 -18.16 -8.25 1.71
CA GLN A 2 -18.20 -9.71 1.96
C GLN A 2 -18.79 -10.56 0.81
N LYS A 3 -19.84 -10.10 0.13
CA LYS A 3 -20.46 -10.83 -0.99
C LYS A 3 -19.48 -11.00 -2.16
N TYR A 4 -18.90 -9.91 -2.64
CA TYR A 4 -17.96 -9.91 -3.77
C TYR A 4 -16.60 -10.51 -3.40
N GLY A 5 -16.08 -10.25 -2.20
CA GLY A 5 -14.79 -10.82 -1.81
C GLY A 5 -14.84 -12.34 -1.58
N LYS A 6 -15.99 -12.91 -1.17
CA LYS A 6 -16.18 -14.38 -1.15
C LYS A 6 -16.20 -14.98 -2.55
N LEU A 7 -16.78 -14.28 -3.53
CA LEU A 7 -16.80 -14.70 -4.93
C LEU A 7 -15.41 -14.62 -5.58
N SER A 8 -14.55 -13.71 -5.11
CA SER A 8 -13.16 -13.55 -5.57
C SER A 8 -12.15 -14.36 -4.74
N GLU A 9 -12.61 -15.32 -3.94
CA GLU A 9 -11.76 -16.21 -3.12
C GLU A 9 -10.80 -15.46 -2.18
N LEU A 10 -11.14 -14.23 -1.77
CA LEU A 10 -10.28 -13.46 -0.88
C LEU A 10 -10.28 -14.07 0.53
N PRO A 11 -9.11 -14.11 1.21
CA PRO A 11 -9.02 -14.55 2.59
C PRO A 11 -9.98 -13.78 3.48
N LYS A 12 -10.69 -14.48 4.39
CA LYS A 12 -11.68 -13.85 5.28
C LYS A 12 -11.13 -12.65 6.05
N GLU A 13 -9.86 -12.73 6.44
CA GLU A 13 -9.12 -11.67 7.14
C GLU A 13 -9.03 -10.36 6.34
N LYS A 14 -8.98 -10.47 5.00
CA LYS A 14 -8.89 -9.35 4.06
C LYS A 14 -10.26 -8.84 3.61
N LEU A 15 -11.36 -9.45 4.03
CA LEU A 15 -12.74 -9.01 3.72
C LEU A 15 -13.21 -7.80 4.55
N ARG A 16 -12.32 -6.84 4.80
CA ARG A 16 -12.61 -5.60 5.54
C ARG A 16 -12.53 -4.39 4.61
N PHE A 17 -13.42 -3.41 4.80
CA PHE A 17 -13.42 -2.17 3.99
C PHE A 17 -12.07 -1.43 4.01
N HIS A 18 -11.31 -1.56 5.10
CA HIS A 18 -9.97 -0.99 5.20
C HIS A 18 -8.97 -1.62 4.21
N ALA A 19 -9.08 -2.91 3.90
CA ALA A 19 -8.19 -3.57 2.95
C ALA A 19 -8.28 -2.95 1.54
N LEU A 20 -9.49 -2.67 1.06
CA LEU A 20 -9.70 -2.00 -0.22
C LEU A 20 -9.13 -0.57 -0.22
N ARG A 21 -9.36 0.17 0.88
CA ARG A 21 -8.81 1.53 1.04
C ARG A 21 -7.29 1.53 1.04
N HIS A 22 -6.66 0.56 1.70
CA HIS A 22 -5.21 0.39 1.71
C HIS A 22 -4.67 0.09 0.31
N SER A 23 -5.31 -0.81 -0.43
CA SER A 23 -4.92 -1.11 -1.82
C SER A 23 -5.00 0.13 -2.71
N ILE A 24 -6.09 0.91 -2.63
CA ILE A 24 -6.24 2.13 -3.41
C ILE A 24 -5.16 3.15 -3.06
N ALA A 25 -4.85 3.33 -1.77
CA ALA A 25 -3.81 4.25 -1.32
C ALA A 25 -2.43 3.88 -1.87
N VAL A 26 -2.06 2.59 -1.79
CA VAL A 26 -0.78 2.08 -2.30
C VAL A 26 -0.69 2.27 -3.81
N HIS A 27 -1.75 1.94 -4.57
CA HIS A 27 -1.74 2.13 -6.03
C HIS A 27 -1.63 3.60 -6.46
N LEU A 28 -2.27 4.52 -5.73
CA LEU A 28 -2.14 5.94 -6.02
C LEU A 28 -0.72 6.45 -5.76
N LEU A 29 -0.13 6.08 -4.62
CA LEU A 29 1.26 6.44 -4.31
C LEU A 29 2.24 5.84 -5.32
N ASP A 30 1.99 4.62 -5.77
CA ASP A 30 2.82 3.94 -6.77
C ASP A 30 2.72 4.57 -8.16
N ALA A 31 1.55 5.11 -8.50
CA ALA A 31 1.34 5.94 -9.69
C ALA A 31 1.98 7.35 -9.57
N GLY A 32 2.66 7.66 -8.47
CA GLY A 32 3.33 8.94 -8.24
C GLY A 32 2.42 10.03 -7.70
N ALA A 33 1.21 9.69 -7.21
CA ALA A 33 0.35 10.66 -6.56
C ALA A 33 0.95 11.12 -5.22
N ASP A 34 0.83 12.41 -4.94
CA ASP A 34 1.32 12.98 -3.69
C ASP A 34 0.52 12.46 -2.48
N VAL A 35 1.20 12.33 -1.34
CA VAL A 35 0.62 11.82 -0.08
C VAL A 35 -0.50 12.73 0.41
N ALA A 36 -0.40 14.04 0.20
CA ALA A 36 -1.45 15.00 0.51
C ALA A 36 -2.71 14.75 -0.34
N PHE A 37 -2.53 14.45 -1.63
CA PHE A 37 -3.63 14.09 -2.54
C PHE A 37 -4.27 12.75 -2.13
N VAL A 38 -3.47 11.76 -1.76
CA VAL A 38 -3.99 10.46 -1.29
C VAL A 38 -4.74 10.61 0.03
N GLN A 39 -4.26 11.46 0.94
CA GLN A 39 -4.94 11.74 2.21
C GLN A 39 -6.30 12.41 1.99
N ASP A 40 -6.36 13.44 1.15
CA ASP A 40 -7.59 14.15 0.81
C ASP A 40 -8.60 13.21 0.14
N ARG A 41 -8.13 12.41 -0.82
CA ARG A 41 -8.97 11.43 -1.54
C ARG A 41 -9.55 10.33 -0.66
N LEU A 42 -8.87 9.99 0.45
CA LEU A 42 -9.31 8.97 1.40
C LEU A 42 -10.07 9.54 2.61
N GLY A 43 -10.07 10.87 2.78
CA GLY A 43 -10.76 11.55 3.90
C GLY A 43 -10.16 11.24 5.27
N HIS A 44 -8.84 11.02 5.34
CA HIS A 44 -8.18 10.67 6.59
C HIS A 44 -7.90 11.91 7.44
N ALA A 45 -8.57 12.02 8.61
CA ALA A 45 -8.33 13.09 9.59
C ALA A 45 -6.91 13.09 10.19
N ASN A 46 -6.16 11.98 10.06
CA ASN A 46 -4.79 11.86 10.54
C ASN A 46 -3.84 11.30 9.45
N ILE A 47 -2.87 12.13 9.06
CA ILE A 47 -1.81 11.85 8.09
C ILE A 47 -0.95 10.62 8.47
N GLN A 48 -0.80 10.33 9.77
CA GLN A 48 0.05 9.22 10.26
C GLN A 48 -0.41 7.85 9.73
N ASN A 49 -1.72 7.65 9.54
CA ASN A 49 -2.25 6.41 8.97
C ASN A 49 -1.96 6.28 7.46
N THR A 50 -1.74 7.40 6.77
CA THR A 50 -1.44 7.43 5.33
C THR A 50 0.07 7.23 5.08
N MET A 51 0.92 7.72 5.98
CA MET A 51 2.39 7.53 5.92
C MET A 51 2.80 6.05 5.97
N VAL A 52 1.99 5.18 6.56
CA VAL A 52 2.24 3.72 6.58
C VAL A 52 2.25 3.15 5.16
N TYR A 53 1.46 3.68 4.22
CA TYR A 53 1.41 3.14 2.84
C TYR A 53 2.68 3.40 2.05
N MET A 54 3.37 4.53 2.30
CA MET A 54 4.63 4.86 1.63
C MET A 54 5.70 3.79 1.85
N ARG A 55 5.66 3.08 2.98
CA ARG A 55 6.59 1.99 3.30
C ARG A 55 6.39 0.76 2.39
N TYR A 56 5.23 0.61 1.77
CA TYR A 56 4.85 -0.55 0.97
C TYR A 56 4.80 -0.30 -0.53
N THR A 57 5.02 0.94 -0.99
CA THR A 57 5.13 1.32 -2.41
C THR A 57 6.28 0.57 -3.10
N ILE A 58 6.14 0.27 -4.40
CA ILE A 58 7.14 -0.51 -5.16
C ILE A 58 8.49 0.19 -5.13
N VAL A 59 8.53 1.51 -5.29
CA VAL A 59 9.77 2.30 -5.21
C VAL A 59 10.52 2.08 -3.90
N THR A 60 9.81 2.06 -2.77
CA THR A 60 10.40 1.87 -1.44
C THR A 60 10.88 0.43 -1.24
N ARG A 61 10.11 -0.55 -1.72
CA ARG A 61 10.47 -1.97 -1.68
C ARG A 61 11.65 -2.28 -2.58
N ASP A 62 11.71 -1.70 -3.77
CA ASP A 62 12.83 -1.81 -4.70
C ASP A 62 14.09 -1.16 -4.13
N ALA A 63 13.97 -0.01 -3.48
CA ALA A 63 15.11 0.62 -2.80
C ALA A 63 15.64 -0.25 -1.64
N GLN A 64 14.76 -0.85 -0.83
CA GLN A 64 15.16 -1.80 0.21
C GLN A 64 15.79 -3.06 -0.39
N THR A 65 15.20 -3.58 -1.46
CA THR A 65 15.67 -4.78 -2.17
C THR A 65 17.04 -4.53 -2.81
N ARG A 66 17.24 -3.38 -3.46
CA ARG A 66 18.55 -2.94 -3.96
C ARG A 66 19.56 -2.76 -2.85
N LYS A 67 19.19 -2.21 -1.69
CA LYS A 67 20.08 -2.15 -0.52
C LYS A 67 20.47 -3.53 0.00
N LEU A 68 19.53 -4.47 0.06
CA LEU A 68 19.77 -5.86 0.46
C LEU A 68 20.69 -6.59 -0.51
N PHE A 69 20.50 -6.41 -1.82
CA PHE A 69 21.37 -6.97 -2.86
C PHE A 69 22.70 -6.21 -3.00
N SER A 70 22.77 -4.94 -2.62
CA SER A 70 24.03 -4.19 -2.55
C SER A 70 24.83 -4.51 -1.29
N SER A 71 24.18 -4.94 -0.20
CA SER A 71 24.84 -5.35 1.03
C SER A 71 25.24 -6.83 1.02
N HIS A 72 24.47 -7.68 0.32
CA HIS A 72 24.87 -9.03 -0.05
C HIS A 72 25.44 -8.99 -1.46
N LEU A 73 26.69 -8.54 -1.58
CA LEU A 73 27.49 -8.80 -2.78
C LEU A 73 27.52 -10.32 -2.99
N ILE A 74 26.70 -10.81 -3.93
CA ILE A 74 26.98 -12.05 -4.63
C ILE A 74 28.06 -11.68 -5.65
N ILE A 75 29.30 -11.69 -5.18
CA ILE A 75 30.51 -11.99 -5.94
C ILE A 75 31.31 -12.94 -5.06
#